data_AF-A0A2G8LP51-F1
#
_entry.id   AF-A0A2G8LP51-F1
#
_cell.length_a   1.000
_cell.length_b   1.000
_cell.length_c   1.000
_cell.angle_alpha   90.00
_cell.angle_beta   90.00
_cell.angle_gamma   90.00
#
_symmetry.space_group_name_H-M   'P 1'
#
loop_
_entity.id
_entity.type
_entity.pdbx_description
1 polymer ?
#
loop_
_entity_poly.entity_id
_entity_poly.type
_entity_poly.pdbx_seq_one_letter_code
_entity_poly.pdbx_strand_id
1 'polypeptide(L)'
;MIAQPPFLFGGGGGEDSEEDITSEFIGAMLALFACICLALTTVLMRKMGTMNINSTKIVFYYASVAAVGTGILTTVLGAWTMPSCGKVRLALVGMGVMNSASQCLITYSLSIEKVVFVTTLRTNEVVFAFILEFLLFSISPEVFSLIGAAMVITASFILAIKKLYTEKRNRSKQKHIGSAADQKTAEEQEILRVETRV
;
A
#
# COMPACT_ATOMS: atom_id res chain seq x y z
N MET A 1 -5.12 14.19 -12.09
CA MET A 1 -4.75 15.19 -13.10
C MET A 1 -3.48 14.70 -13.79
N ILE A 2 -3.45 14.76 -15.12
CA ILE A 2 -2.29 14.42 -15.95
C ILE A 2 -1.72 15.76 -16.42
N ALA A 3 -0.46 16.05 -16.07
CA ALA A 3 0.23 17.22 -16.60
C ALA A 3 0.38 17.03 -18.11
N GLN A 4 -0.27 17.87 -18.91
CA GLN A 4 -0.10 17.90 -20.35
C GLN A 4 1.03 18.88 -20.66
N PRO A 5 2.23 18.40 -21.03
CA PRO A 5 3.33 19.31 -21.27
C PRO A 5 3.09 20.08 -22.59
N PRO A 6 3.27 21.40 -22.59
CA PRO A 6 2.92 22.28 -23.72
C PRO A 6 3.71 21.98 -25.00
N PHE A 7 4.84 21.26 -24.90
CA PHE A 7 5.66 20.89 -26.06
C PHE A 7 5.00 19.85 -26.98
N LEU A 8 4.11 18.98 -26.46
CA LEU A 8 3.47 17.93 -27.25
C LEU A 8 2.12 18.40 -27.83
N PHE A 9 1.53 19.45 -27.26
CA PHE A 9 0.16 19.90 -27.56
C PHE A 9 0.06 21.26 -28.25
N GLY A 10 1.18 21.92 -28.58
CA GLY A 10 1.18 23.16 -29.35
C GLY A 10 0.40 24.29 -28.68
N GLY A 11 0.96 24.82 -27.59
CA GLY A 11 0.36 25.96 -26.88
C GLY A 11 0.41 27.24 -27.70
N GLY A 12 -0.75 27.69 -28.18
CA GLY A 12 -0.95 29.06 -28.64
C GLY A 12 -1.01 30.01 -27.45
N GLY A 13 0.01 30.88 -27.35
CA GLY A 13 0.03 32.21 -26.73
C GLY A 13 -0.77 32.46 -25.44
N GLY A 14 -0.04 32.59 -24.33
CA GLY A 14 -0.49 33.24 -23.10
C GLY A 14 0.67 33.35 -22.11
N GLU A 15 1.15 34.56 -21.90
CA GLU A 15 2.30 34.94 -21.09
C GLU A 15 2.10 34.60 -19.59
N ASP A 16 2.53 33.42 -19.10
CA ASP A 16 2.58 33.08 -17.65
C ASP A 16 3.60 31.95 -17.30
N SER A 17 4.58 31.67 -18.19
CA SER A 17 5.27 30.37 -18.25
C SER A 17 6.56 30.17 -17.42
N GLU A 18 6.95 31.08 -16.52
CA GLU A 18 8.15 30.89 -15.67
C GLU A 18 7.85 30.41 -14.22
N GLU A 19 6.69 30.71 -13.64
CA GLU A 19 6.32 30.21 -12.29
C GLU A 19 5.81 28.74 -12.28
N ASP A 20 5.35 28.23 -13.43
CA ASP A 20 4.73 26.90 -13.51
C ASP A 20 5.77 25.76 -13.56
N ILE A 21 6.91 25.95 -14.24
CA ILE A 21 7.95 24.91 -14.39
C ILE A 21 8.63 24.59 -13.04
N THR A 22 8.87 25.61 -12.22
CA THR A 22 9.50 25.42 -10.90
C THR A 22 8.55 24.73 -9.92
N SER A 23 7.26 25.04 -10.02
CA SER A 23 6.18 24.44 -9.22
C SER A 23 5.95 22.98 -9.59
N GLU A 24 5.95 22.64 -10.89
CA GLU A 24 5.86 21.25 -11.36
C GLU A 24 7.05 20.41 -10.90
N PHE A 25 8.27 20.95 -10.99
CA PHE A 25 9.48 20.25 -10.55
C PHE A 25 9.49 20.02 -9.03
N ILE A 26 9.08 21.03 -8.25
CA ILE A 26 8.90 20.90 -6.80
C ILE A 26 7.85 19.85 -6.46
N GLY A 27 6.72 19.84 -7.17
CA GLY A 27 5.66 18.84 -6.99
C GLY A 27 6.16 17.42 -7.28
N ALA A 28 6.92 17.25 -8.37
CA ALA A 28 7.52 15.96 -8.72
C ALA A 28 8.53 15.49 -7.67
N MET A 29 9.41 16.38 -7.19
CA MET A 29 10.38 16.04 -6.14
C MET A 29 9.70 15.70 -4.81
N LEU A 30 8.64 16.43 -4.45
CA LEU A 30 7.86 16.15 -3.25
C LEU A 30 7.13 14.80 -3.35
N ALA A 31 6.61 14.47 -4.54
CA ALA A 31 5.97 13.17 -4.80
C ALA A 31 6.98 12.00 -4.73
N LEU A 32 8.20 12.18 -5.26
CA LEU A 32 9.28 11.20 -5.14
C LEU A 32 9.67 11.00 -3.67
N PHE A 33 9.84 12.09 -2.92
CA PHE A 33 10.14 12.04 -1.50
C PHE A 33 9.04 11.31 -0.72
N ALA A 34 7.76 11.63 -0.99
CA ALA A 34 6.62 10.94 -0.38
C ALA A 34 6.62 9.44 -0.69
N CYS A 35 6.93 9.04 -1.93
CA CYS A 35 7.07 7.64 -2.31
C CYS A 35 8.17 6.93 -1.52
N ILE A 36 9.34 7.54 -1.37
CA ILE A 36 10.46 6.99 -0.61
C ILE A 36 10.08 6.84 0.87
N CYS A 37 9.49 7.87 1.47
CA CYS A 37 9.01 7.82 2.86
C CYS A 37 7.95 6.72 3.06
N LEU A 38 7.01 6.58 2.13
CA LEU A 38 5.99 5.53 2.18
C LEU A 38 6.62 4.14 2.07
N ALA A 39 7.56 3.96 1.14
CA ALA A 39 8.30 2.70 0.99
C ALA A 39 9.05 2.35 2.28
N LEU A 40 9.84 3.28 2.82
CA LEU A 40 10.58 3.10 4.08
C LEU A 40 9.64 2.75 5.24
N THR A 41 8.54 3.48 5.40
CA THR A 41 7.54 3.22 6.43
C THR A 41 6.98 1.80 6.31
N THR A 42 6.61 1.38 5.10
CA THR A 42 6.06 0.03 4.89
C THR A 42 7.07 -1.08 5.18
N VAL A 43 8.36 -0.85 4.89
CA VAL A 43 9.45 -1.80 5.19
C VAL A 43 9.72 -1.86 6.69
N LEU A 44 9.79 -0.71 7.38
CA LEU A 44 10.01 -0.63 8.82
C LEU A 44 8.86 -1.31 9.59
N MET A 45 7.61 -1.06 9.19
CA MET A 45 6.45 -1.73 9.79
C MET A 45 6.53 -3.25 9.67
N ARG A 46 6.94 -3.77 8.51
CA ARG A 46 7.13 -5.20 8.33
C ARG A 46 8.27 -5.78 9.17
N LYS A 47 9.39 -5.06 9.27
CA LYS A 47 10.53 -5.47 10.09
C LYS A 47 10.13 -5.57 11.57
N MET A 48 9.36 -4.60 12.07
CA MET A 48 8.84 -4.59 13.43
C MET A 48 7.83 -5.72 13.68
N GLY A 49 6.92 -5.98 12.74
CA GLY A 49 5.96 -7.10 12.85
C GLY A 49 6.64 -8.48 12.91
N THR A 50 7.76 -8.66 12.21
CA THR A 50 8.52 -9.92 12.21
C THR A 50 9.26 -10.17 13.54
N MET A 51 9.53 -9.12 14.32
CA MET A 51 10.26 -9.20 15.59
C MET A 51 9.39 -9.64 16.78
N ASN A 52 8.14 -10.09 16.56
CA ASN A 52 7.19 -10.56 17.60
C ASN A 52 6.98 -9.56 18.77
N ILE A 53 7.10 -8.27 18.49
CA ILE A 53 6.72 -7.22 19.45
C ILE A 53 5.18 -7.17 19.47
N ASN A 54 4.56 -7.17 20.66
CA ASN A 54 3.10 -7.07 20.82
C ASN A 54 2.51 -6.04 19.86
N SER A 55 1.60 -6.46 18.96
CA SER A 55 1.04 -5.63 17.88
C SER A 55 0.42 -4.32 18.37
N THR A 56 -0.12 -4.31 19.60
CA THR A 56 -0.62 -3.09 20.27
C THR A 56 0.44 -2.01 20.43
N LYS A 57 1.70 -2.38 20.72
CA LYS A 57 2.80 -1.42 20.89
C LYS A 57 3.17 -0.77 19.56
N ILE A 58 3.21 -1.56 18.49
CA ILE A 58 3.55 -1.07 17.14
C ILE A 58 2.54 -0.02 16.67
N VAL A 59 1.24 -0.30 16.82
CA VAL A 59 0.18 0.64 16.44
C VAL A 59 0.23 1.90 17.32
N PHE A 60 0.48 1.76 18.63
CA PHE A 60 0.60 2.90 19.53
C PHE A 60 1.78 3.81 19.18
N TYR A 61 2.98 3.24 18.94
CA TYR A 61 4.14 4.01 18.51
C TYR A 61 3.90 4.69 17.16
N TYR A 62 3.30 3.98 16.19
CA TYR A 62 2.97 4.58 14.90
C TYR A 62 1.99 5.75 15.03
N ALA A 63 0.90 5.55 15.77
CA ALA A 63 -0.09 6.60 16.02
C ALA A 63 0.52 7.80 16.76
N SER A 64 1.41 7.56 17.72
CA SER A 64 2.09 8.64 18.46
C SER A 64 3.03 9.45 17.56
N VAL A 65 3.84 8.80 16.73
CA VAL A 65 4.75 9.47 15.79
C VAL A 65 3.95 10.22 14.72
N ALA A 66 2.87 9.63 14.21
CA ALA A 66 1.99 10.29 13.25
C ALA A 66 1.32 11.52 13.85
N ALA A 67 0.78 11.44 15.07
CA ALA A 67 0.13 12.57 15.75
C ALA A 67 1.12 13.71 16.02
N VAL A 68 2.31 13.39 16.56
CA VAL A 68 3.36 14.38 16.82
C VAL A 68 3.88 14.98 15.50
N GLY A 69 4.15 14.15 14.50
CA GLY A 69 4.64 14.58 13.19
C GLY A 69 3.65 15.51 12.48
N THR A 70 2.36 15.14 12.44
CA THR A 70 1.32 16.00 11.88
C THR A 70 1.17 17.30 12.68
N GLY A 71 1.22 17.24 14.02
CA GLY A 71 1.15 18.45 14.86
C GLY A 71 2.31 19.42 14.63
N ILE A 72 3.54 18.92 14.51
CA ILE A 72 4.73 19.72 14.19
C ILE A 72 4.57 20.31 12.78
N LEU A 73 4.19 19.50 11.80
CA LEU A 73 4.02 19.94 10.41
C LEU A 73 2.96 21.06 10.31
N THR A 74 1.80 20.88 10.95
CA THR A 74 0.76 21.93 11.02
C THR A 74 1.27 23.21 11.67
N THR A 75 2.13 23.09 12.69
CA THR A 75 2.73 24.25 13.37
C THR A 75 3.73 24.98 12.46
N VAL A 76 4.58 24.26 11.75
CA VAL A 76 5.59 24.84 10.84
C VAL A 76 4.95 25.52 9.63
N LEU A 77 3.87 24.95 9.09
CA LEU A 77 3.12 25.60 8.00
C LEU A 77 2.33 26.84 8.46
N GLY A 78 2.22 27.12 9.77
CA GLY A 78 1.52 28.28 10.31
C GLY A 78 0.02 28.33 10.02
N ALA A 79 -0.52 27.32 9.34
CA ALA A 79 -1.89 27.24 8.87
C ALA A 79 -2.83 26.65 9.93
N TRP A 80 -2.81 27.22 11.15
CA TRP A 80 -3.85 26.99 12.15
C TRP A 80 -5.14 27.71 11.74
N THR A 81 -5.67 27.34 10.57
CA THR A 81 -6.95 27.83 10.10
C THR A 81 -8.02 26.88 10.59
N MET A 82 -8.85 27.35 11.53
CA MET A 82 -10.00 26.58 11.97
C MET A 82 -11.09 26.72 10.90
N PRO A 83 -11.47 25.63 10.20
CA PRO A 83 -12.49 25.73 9.16
C PRO A 83 -13.81 26.23 9.77
N SER A 84 -14.53 27.06 9.00
CA SER A 84 -15.75 27.75 9.41
C SER A 84 -16.76 26.81 10.11
N CYS A 85 -17.48 27.35 11.10
CA CYS A 85 -18.45 26.60 11.88
C CYS A 85 -19.57 26.04 10.98
N GLY A 86 -19.68 24.72 10.87
CA GLY A 86 -20.72 24.05 10.10
C GLY A 86 -20.52 22.54 9.93
N LYS A 87 -21.39 21.91 9.13
CA LYS A 87 -21.35 20.48 8.79
C LYS A 87 -20.02 20.05 8.16
N VAL A 88 -19.36 20.97 7.45
CA VAL A 88 -18.05 20.77 6.81
C VAL A 88 -16.96 20.49 7.84
N ARG A 89 -16.99 21.14 9.02
CA ARG A 89 -16.04 20.87 10.10
C ARG A 89 -16.20 19.46 10.66
N LEU A 90 -17.45 19.03 10.86
CA LEU A 90 -17.73 17.67 11.33
C LEU A 90 -17.30 16.63 10.29
N ALA A 91 -17.54 16.88 9.00
CA ALA A 91 -17.11 16.00 7.92
C ALA A 91 -15.58 15.92 7.81
N LEU A 92 -14.85 17.04 7.93
CA LEU A 92 -13.39 17.07 7.94
C LEU A 92 -12.78 16.28 9.10
N VAL A 93 -13.31 16.49 10.32
CA VAL A 93 -12.87 15.73 11.50
C VAL A 93 -13.22 14.25 11.32
N GLY A 94 -14.41 13.94 10.82
CA GLY A 94 -14.84 12.56 10.52
C GLY A 94 -13.93 11.87 9.51
N MET A 95 -13.59 12.52 8.40
CA MET A 95 -12.64 12.01 7.40
C MET A 95 -11.26 11.81 7.99
N GLY A 96 -10.76 12.74 8.81
CA GLY A 96 -9.48 12.62 9.49
C GLY A 96 -9.43 11.40 10.42
N VAL A 97 -10.44 11.26 11.29
CA VAL A 97 -10.54 10.12 12.21
C VAL A 97 -10.67 8.80 11.46
N MET A 98 -11.53 8.74 10.44
CA MET A 98 -11.72 7.52 9.64
C MET A 98 -10.45 7.14 8.88
N ASN A 99 -9.73 8.13 8.33
CA ASN A 99 -8.46 7.90 7.63
C ASN A 99 -7.36 7.42 8.59
N SER A 100 -7.23 8.05 9.76
CA SER A 100 -6.30 7.60 10.79
C SER A 100 -6.63 6.19 11.27
N ALA A 101 -7.91 5.86 11.45
CA ALA A 101 -8.36 4.52 11.80
C ALA A 101 -7.99 3.50 10.71
N SER A 102 -8.29 3.81 9.44
CA SER A 102 -7.89 2.98 8.29
C SER A 102 -6.39 2.66 8.31
N GLN A 103 -5.55 3.68 8.50
CA GLN A 103 -4.11 3.48 8.55
C GLN A 103 -3.65 2.63 9.75
N CYS A 104 -4.30 2.78 10.91
CA CYS A 104 -4.02 1.94 12.06
C CYS A 104 -4.41 0.48 11.79
N LEU A 105 -5.56 0.23 11.16
CA LEU A 105 -6.02 -1.11 10.78
C LEU A 105 -5.07 -1.76 9.77
N ILE A 106 -4.65 -1.04 8.73
CA ILE A 106 -3.68 -1.55 7.74
C ILE A 106 -2.36 -1.92 8.42
N THR A 107 -1.88 -1.07 9.32
CA THR A 107 -0.65 -1.31 10.09
C THR A 107 -0.78 -2.53 10.98
N TYR A 108 -1.92 -2.68 11.65
CA TYR A 108 -2.22 -3.85 12.47
C TYR A 108 -2.26 -5.14 11.63
N SER A 109 -2.98 -5.15 10.51
CA SER A 109 -3.06 -6.29 9.58
C SER A 109 -1.69 -6.70 9.03
N LEU A 110 -0.83 -5.73 8.73
CA LEU A 110 0.55 -5.98 8.30
C LEU A 110 1.42 -6.63 9.38
N SER A 111 1.10 -6.41 10.66
CA SER A 111 1.85 -6.97 11.78
C SER A 111 1.46 -8.40 12.14
N ILE A 112 0.19 -8.79 11.92
CA ILE A 112 -0.32 -10.10 12.35
C ILE A 112 -0.42 -11.13 11.23
N GLU A 113 -0.55 -10.69 9.97
CA GLU A 113 -0.95 -11.55 8.86
C GLU A 113 0.17 -11.83 7.85
N LYS A 114 0.04 -12.95 7.12
CA LYS A 114 1.00 -13.32 6.07
C LYS A 114 1.06 -12.22 5.01
N VAL A 115 2.29 -11.80 4.68
CA VAL A 115 2.67 -10.81 3.64
C VAL A 115 1.86 -10.90 2.35
N VAL A 116 1.49 -12.13 1.97
CA VAL A 116 0.78 -12.48 0.73
C VAL A 116 -0.71 -12.10 0.76
N PHE A 117 -1.35 -12.01 1.92
CA PHE A 117 -2.76 -11.61 2.03
C PHE A 117 -2.92 -10.10 1.84
N VAL A 118 -2.14 -9.31 2.58
CA VAL A 118 -2.24 -7.85 2.56
C VAL A 118 -1.94 -7.26 1.17
N THR A 119 -0.96 -7.82 0.44
CA THR A 119 -0.67 -7.36 -0.93
C THR A 119 -1.83 -7.59 -1.89
N THR A 120 -2.68 -8.58 -1.65
CA THR A 120 -3.82 -8.89 -2.50
C THR A 120 -5.00 -7.97 -2.22
N LEU A 121 -5.24 -7.66 -0.95
CA LEU A 121 -6.26 -6.69 -0.58
C LEU A 121 -5.95 -5.33 -1.20
N ARG A 122 -4.69 -4.88 -1.14
CA ARG A 122 -4.26 -3.61 -1.74
C ARG A 122 -4.51 -3.55 -3.25
N THR A 123 -4.28 -4.64 -3.98
CA THR A 123 -4.56 -4.66 -5.42
C THR A 123 -6.06 -4.66 -5.72
N ASN A 124 -6.88 -5.22 -4.82
CA ASN A 124 -8.33 -5.26 -4.97
C ASN A 124 -8.99 -3.91 -4.64
N GLU A 125 -8.42 -3.16 -3.71
CA GLU A 125 -8.86 -1.80 -3.35
C GLU A 125 -8.90 -0.88 -4.58
N VAL A 126 -7.89 -0.97 -5.46
CA VAL A 126 -7.84 -0.18 -6.70
C VAL A 126 -9.06 -0.46 -7.59
N VAL A 127 -9.43 -1.74 -7.75
CA VAL A 127 -10.62 -2.12 -8.55
C VAL A 127 -11.88 -1.53 -7.94
N PHE A 128 -12.02 -1.58 -6.61
CA PHE A 128 -13.17 -1.01 -5.92
C PHE A 128 -13.24 0.51 -6.07
N ALA A 129 -12.09 1.20 -6.01
CA ALA A 129 -12.01 2.64 -6.24
C ALA A 129 -12.52 3.02 -7.64
N PHE A 130 -12.10 2.29 -8.69
CA PHE A 130 -12.61 2.51 -10.05
C PHE A 130 -14.11 2.29 -10.18
N ILE A 131 -14.65 1.23 -9.56
CA ILE A 131 -16.09 0.96 -9.59
C ILE A 131 -16.87 2.09 -8.88
N LEU A 132 -16.40 2.54 -7.71
CA LEU A 132 -17.02 3.64 -6.99
C LEU A 132 -16.91 4.97 -7.74
N GLU A 133 -15.79 5.24 -8.39
CA GLU A 133 -15.58 6.43 -9.21
C GLU A 133 -16.59 6.49 -10.37
N PHE A 134 -16.74 5.38 -11.10
CA PHE A 134 -17.75 5.26 -12.17
C PHE A 134 -19.17 5.47 -11.64
N LEU A 135 -19.50 4.84 -10.52
CA LEU A 135 -20.86 4.83 -9.96
C LEU A 135 -21.26 6.18 -9.33
N LEU A 136 -20.33 6.86 -8.66
CA LEU A 136 -20.58 8.15 -8.01
C LEU A 136 -20.52 9.33 -8.97
N PHE A 137 -19.55 9.35 -9.89
CA PHE A 137 -19.37 10.53 -10.74
C PHE A 137 -20.26 10.51 -11.99
N SER A 138 -20.71 9.36 -12.51
CA SER A 138 -21.61 9.26 -13.70
C SER A 138 -21.21 10.16 -14.89
N ILE A 139 -19.95 10.61 -14.93
CA ILE A 139 -19.40 11.49 -15.96
C ILE A 139 -18.75 10.57 -16.98
N SER A 140 -19.13 10.73 -18.26
CA SER A 140 -18.56 9.94 -19.36
C SER A 140 -17.05 10.18 -19.43
N PRO A 141 -16.22 9.19 -19.04
CA PRO A 141 -14.79 9.36 -19.07
C PRO A 141 -14.32 9.46 -20.53
N GLU A 142 -13.39 10.37 -20.78
CA GLU A 142 -12.65 10.46 -22.03
C GLU A 142 -12.00 9.10 -22.35
N VAL A 143 -11.85 8.76 -23.63
CA VAL A 143 -11.40 7.42 -24.09
C VAL A 143 -10.09 6.97 -23.41
N PHE A 144 -9.21 7.92 -23.08
CA PHE A 144 -7.96 7.64 -22.35
C PHE A 144 -8.18 7.12 -20.92
N SER A 145 -9.18 7.62 -20.19
CA SER A 145 -9.52 7.13 -18.85
C SER A 145 -10.16 5.73 -18.91
N LEU A 146 -10.96 5.46 -19.94
CA LEU A 146 -11.50 4.12 -20.19
C LEU A 146 -10.40 3.08 -20.46
N ILE A 147 -9.39 3.45 -21.24
CA ILE A 147 -8.23 2.59 -21.50
C ILE A 147 -7.43 2.36 -20.20
N GLY A 148 -7.21 3.40 -19.41
CA GLY A 148 -6.56 3.29 -18.11
C GLY A 148 -7.30 2.34 -17.16
N ALA A 149 -8.62 2.49 -17.06
CA ALA A 149 -9.47 1.62 -16.25
C ALA A 149 -9.41 0.16 -16.73
N ALA A 150 -9.53 -0.09 -18.03
CA ALA A 150 -9.44 -1.44 -18.61
C ALA A 150 -8.07 -2.09 -18.32
N MET A 151 -6.98 -1.31 -18.39
CA MET A 151 -5.63 -1.79 -18.10
C MET A 151 -5.48 -2.17 -16.62
N VAL A 152 -6.02 -1.36 -15.69
CA VAL A 152 -5.98 -1.64 -14.25
C VAL A 152 -6.79 -2.87 -13.88
N ILE A 153 -7.99 -3.03 -14.46
CA ILE A 153 -8.83 -4.22 -14.25
C ILE A 153 -8.09 -5.46 -14.74
N THR A 154 -7.53 -5.42 -15.95
CA THR A 154 -6.78 -6.54 -16.54
C THR A 154 -5.55 -6.91 -15.69
N ALA A 155 -4.79 -5.91 -15.24
CA ALA A 155 -3.64 -6.13 -14.35
C ALA A 155 -4.05 -6.77 -13.02
N SER A 156 -5.19 -6.35 -12.46
CA SER A 156 -5.72 -6.91 -11.21
C SER A 156 -6.10 -8.38 -11.36
N PHE A 157 -6.75 -8.76 -12.46
CA PHE A 157 -7.03 -10.16 -12.79
C PHE A 157 -5.76 -10.99 -12.95
N ILE A 158 -4.75 -10.46 -13.67
CA ILE A 158 -3.46 -11.15 -13.85
C ILE A 158 -2.77 -11.37 -12.49
N LEU A 159 -2.78 -10.38 -11.60
CA LEU A 159 -2.18 -10.49 -10.27
C LEU A 159 -2.91 -11.52 -9.39
N ALA A 160 -4.24 -11.56 -9.45
CA ALA A 160 -5.05 -12.56 -8.75
C ALA A 160 -4.70 -13.99 -9.23
N ILE A 161 -4.65 -14.20 -10.54
CA ILE A 161 -4.27 -15.49 -11.13
C ILE A 161 -2.84 -15.86 -10.74
N LYS A 162 -1.88 -14.95 -10.90
CA LYS A 162 -0.46 -15.18 -10.53
C LYS A 162 -0.32 -15.57 -9.05
N LYS A 163 -1.11 -14.98 -8.16
CA LYS A 163 -1.14 -15.35 -6.75
C LYS A 163 -1.59 -16.79 -6.57
N LEU A 164 -2.69 -17.21 -7.21
CA LEU A 164 -3.20 -18.59 -7.14
C LEU A 164 -2.16 -19.60 -7.64
N TYR A 165 -1.48 -19.29 -8.75
CA TYR A 165 -0.40 -20.14 -9.27
C TYR A 165 0.81 -20.20 -8.31
N THR A 166 1.20 -19.07 -7.73
CA THR A 166 2.34 -19.01 -6.79
C THR A 166 2.05 -19.78 -5.50
N GLU A 167 0.84 -19.67 -4.96
CA GLU A 167 0.37 -20.45 -3.81
C GLU A 167 0.40 -21.96 -4.10
N LYS A 168 -0.12 -22.39 -5.26
CA LYS A 168 -0.07 -23.80 -5.67
C LYS A 168 1.37 -24.32 -5.74
N ARG A 169 2.27 -23.56 -6.36
CA ARG A 169 3.69 -23.94 -6.49
C ARG A 169 4.38 -24.04 -5.12
N ASN A 170 4.13 -23.10 -4.22
CA ASN A 170 4.72 -23.12 -2.87
C ASN A 170 4.21 -24.31 -2.06
N ARG A 171 2.91 -24.66 -2.15
CA ARG A 171 2.37 -25.87 -1.51
C ARG A 171 2.99 -27.16 -2.04
N SER A 172 3.22 -27.25 -3.36
CA SER A 172 3.89 -28.41 -3.96
C SER A 172 5.35 -28.53 -3.52
N LYS A 173 6.11 -27.42 -3.47
CA LYS A 173 7.48 -27.40 -2.94
C LYS A 173 7.53 -27.82 -1.47
N GLN A 174 6.59 -27.32 -0.65
CA GLN A 174 6.55 -27.63 0.77
C GLN A 174 6.20 -29.11 1.04
N LYS A 175 5.34 -29.72 0.21
CA LYS A 175 5.07 -31.17 0.25
C LYS A 175 6.31 -32.00 -0.11
N HIS A 176 7.04 -31.63 -1.16
CA HIS A 176 8.25 -32.36 -1.56
C HIS A 176 9.39 -32.25 -0.53
N ILE A 177 9.61 -31.07 0.05
CA ILE A 177 10.63 -30.88 1.10
C ILE A 177 10.23 -31.61 2.38
N GLY A 178 8.95 -31.57 2.78
CA GLY A 178 8.44 -32.33 3.93
C GLY A 178 8.60 -33.84 3.75
N SER A 179 8.26 -34.38 2.58
CA SER A 179 8.43 -35.81 2.27
C SER A 179 9.88 -36.27 2.27
N ALA A 180 10.82 -35.43 1.80
CA ALA A 180 12.24 -35.76 1.80
C ALA A 180 12.87 -35.69 3.20
N ALA A 181 12.36 -34.82 4.08
CA ALA A 181 12.80 -34.73 5.47
C ALA A 181 12.33 -35.95 6.29
N ASP A 182 11.06 -36.34 6.13
CA ASP A 182 10.48 -37.53 6.79
C ASP A 182 11.21 -38.82 6.40
N GLN A 183 11.57 -38.93 5.11
CA GLN A 183 12.28 -40.10 4.59
C GLN A 183 13.70 -40.22 5.15
N LYS A 184 14.42 -39.10 5.31
CA LYS A 184 15.75 -39.10 5.96
C LYS A 184 15.69 -39.45 7.44
N THR A 185 14.68 -38.96 8.16
CA THR A 185 14.50 -39.28 9.58
C THR A 185 14.16 -40.76 9.79
N ALA A 186 13.39 -41.36 8.88
CA ALA A 186 13.09 -42.79 8.92
C ALA A 186 14.34 -43.66 8.67
N GLU A 187 15.18 -43.32 7.70
CA GLU A 187 16.45 -44.03 7.45
C GLU A 187 17.41 -43.92 8.63
N GLU A 188 17.54 -42.74 9.24
CA GLU A 188 18.42 -42.54 10.41
C GLU A 188 17.96 -43.37 11.62
N GLN A 189 16.65 -43.48 11.84
CA GLN A 189 16.07 -44.31 12.89
C GLN A 189 16.28 -45.81 12.64
N GLU A 190 16.25 -46.25 11.39
CA GLU A 190 16.48 -47.66 11.03
C GLU A 190 17.94 -48.07 11.26
N ILE A 191 18.89 -47.21 10.87
CA ILE A 191 20.33 -47.43 11.09
C ILE A 191 20.64 -47.56 12.59
N LEU A 192 20.14 -46.64 13.42
CA LEU A 192 20.31 -46.71 14.88
C LEU A 192 19.70 -47.99 15.50
N ARG A 193 18.57 -48.46 14.96
CA ARG A 193 17.92 -49.71 15.42
C ARG A 193 18.74 -50.96 15.11
N VAL A 194 19.43 -50.97 13.97
CA VAL A 194 20.30 -52.08 13.56
C VAL A 194 21.56 -52.11 14.41
N GLU A 195 22.16 -50.95 14.66
CA GLU A 195 23.39 -50.83 15.49
C GLU A 195 23.16 -51.24 16.95
N THR A 196 21.96 -50.99 17.50
CA THR A 196 21.62 -51.41 18.88
C THR A 196 21.32 -52.92 19.03
N ARG A 197 21.18 -53.65 17.91
CA ARG A 197 20.91 -55.11 17.91
C ARG A 197 22.16 -55.98 17.78
N VAL A 198 23.33 -55.39 17.49
CA VAL A 198 24.63 -56.05 17.37
C VAL A 198 25.36 -55.96 18.70
#